data_AF-A0A6J6ZK26-F1
#
_entry.id   AF-A0A6J6ZK26-F1
#
_cell.length_a   1.000
_cell.length_b   1.000
_cell.length_c   1.000
_cell.angle_alpha   90.00
_cell.angle_beta   90.00
_cell.angle_gamma   90.00
#
_symmetry.space_group_name_H-M   'P 1'
#
loop_
_entity.id
_entity.type
_entity.pdbx_description
1 polymer ?
#
loop_
_entity_poly.entity_id
_entity_poly.type
_entity_poly.pdbx_seq_one_letter_code
_entity_poly.pdbx_strand_id
1 'polypeptide(L)'
;MQRDGQQIGLTTVYRSLQSLLNDKIVDVLRREDGEAIYRLCGESHHHHLVCKSCGKTVEIEGGAIEKWAKNIASENGFRDVGHTAELFGICSNC
;
A
#
# COMPACT_ATOMS: atom_id res chain seq x y z
N MET A 1 -14.67 -17.49 0.41
CA MET A 1 -13.48 -18.03 1.10
C MET A 1 -13.95 -18.87 2.27
N GLN A 2 -13.46 -20.11 2.41
CA GLN A 2 -13.87 -21.03 3.47
C GLN A 2 -12.70 -21.24 4.43
N ARG A 3 -13.00 -21.22 5.72
CA ARG A 3 -12.13 -21.75 6.76
C ARG A 3 -12.98 -22.70 7.59
N ASP A 4 -12.55 -23.95 7.70
CA ASP A 4 -13.14 -25.00 8.55
C ASP A 4 -14.66 -25.20 8.39
N GLY A 5 -15.17 -25.15 7.15
CA GLY A 5 -16.58 -25.46 6.84
C GLY A 5 -17.59 -24.34 7.18
N GLN A 6 -17.17 -23.21 7.75
CA GLN A 6 -18.03 -22.05 7.93
C GLN A 6 -17.96 -21.10 6.72
N GLN A 7 -19.13 -20.72 6.21
CA GLN A 7 -19.25 -19.63 5.24
C GLN A 7 -19.02 -18.30 5.95
N ILE A 8 -17.82 -17.75 5.79
CA ILE A 8 -17.53 -16.38 6.19
C ILE A 8 -18.13 -15.46 5.12
N GLY A 9 -19.11 -14.65 5.53
CA GLY A 9 -19.70 -13.64 4.65
C GLY A 9 -18.68 -12.58 4.25
N LEU A 10 -18.76 -12.10 3.00
CA LEU A 10 -17.85 -11.07 2.48
C LEU A 10 -17.83 -9.82 3.36
N THR A 11 -18.97 -9.41 3.92
CA THR A 11 -19.05 -8.27 4.86
C THR A 11 -18.13 -8.45 6.07
N THR A 12 -18.02 -9.67 6.61
CA THR A 12 -17.13 -9.97 7.75
C THR A 12 -15.67 -9.87 7.32
N VAL A 13 -15.33 -10.33 6.11
CA VAL A 13 -13.98 -10.21 5.55
C VAL A 13 -13.60 -8.73 5.38
N TYR A 14 -14.45 -7.93 4.73
CA TYR A 14 -14.18 -6.51 4.52
C TYR A 14 -14.08 -5.72 5.83
N ARG A 15 -14.92 -6.01 6.83
CA ARG A 15 -14.79 -5.38 8.16
C ARG A 15 -13.48 -5.75 8.85
N SER A 16 -13.02 -6.98 8.69
CA SER A 16 -11.75 -7.43 9.27
C SER A 16 -10.56 -6.74 8.61
N LEU A 17 -10.57 -6.66 7.27
CA LEU A 17 -9.56 -5.93 6.51
C LEU A 17 -9.55 -4.43 6.85
N GLN A 18 -10.72 -3.82 7.05
CA GLN A 18 -10.82 -2.43 7.49
C GLN A 18 -10.26 -2.23 8.91
N SER A 19 -10.48 -3.19 9.82
CA SER A 19 -9.86 -3.15 11.16
C SER A 19 -8.34 -3.20 11.05
N LEU A 20 -7.81 -4.12 10.25
CA LEU A 20 -6.37 -4.25 10.04
C LEU A 20 -5.74 -2.99 9.40
N LEU A 21 -6.48 -2.30 8.51
CA LEU A 21 -6.06 -0.99 7.96
C LEU A 21 -6.01 0.07 9.05
N ASN A 22 -7.04 0.15 9.89
CA ASN A 22 -7.09 1.13 10.98
C ASN A 22 -5.96 0.91 11.99
N ASP A 23 -5.60 -0.36 12.22
CA ASP A 23 -4.51 -0.77 13.09
C ASP A 23 -3.13 -0.65 12.41
N LYS A 24 -3.08 -0.17 11.16
CA LYS A 24 -1.87 -0.04 10.31
C LYS A 24 -1.10 -1.35 10.12
N ILE A 25 -1.77 -2.48 10.30
CA ILE A 25 -1.21 -3.82 10.10
C ILE A 25 -1.16 -4.15 8.61
N VAL A 26 -2.16 -3.70 7.85
CA VAL A 26 -2.20 -3.81 6.40
C VAL A 26 -2.29 -2.43 5.75
N ASP A 27 -1.88 -2.35 4.50
CA ASP A 27 -2.07 -1.21 3.60
C ASP A 27 -3.00 -1.61 2.45
N VAL A 28 -3.63 -0.64 1.80
CA VAL A 28 -4.56 -0.88 0.69
C VAL A 28 -4.15 -0.11 -0.56
N LEU A 29 -3.89 -0.84 -1.63
CA LEU A 29 -3.75 -0.30 -2.96
C LEU A 29 -5.09 -0.39 -3.70
N ARG A 30 -5.52 0.72 -4.30
CA ARG A 30 -6.64 0.73 -5.24
C ARG A 30 -6.13 0.81 -6.67
N ARG A 31 -6.43 -0.21 -7.47
CA ARG A 31 -6.15 -0.20 -8.91
C ARG A 31 -7.12 0.73 -9.65
N GLU A 32 -6.75 1.12 -10.86
CA GLU A 32 -7.58 1.96 -11.76
C GLU A 32 -8.90 1.28 -12.16
N ASP A 33 -8.96 -0.05 -12.12
CA ASP A 33 -10.17 -0.85 -12.38
C ASP A 33 -11.10 -0.96 -11.15
N GLY A 34 -10.72 -0.37 -10.01
CA GLY A 34 -11.48 -0.39 -8.76
C GLY A 34 -11.17 -1.58 -7.85
N GLU A 35 -10.28 -2.50 -8.23
CA GLU A 35 -9.86 -3.59 -7.36
C GLU A 35 -9.03 -3.07 -6.17
N ALA A 36 -9.37 -3.54 -4.96
CA ALA A 36 -8.63 -3.22 -3.74
C ALA A 36 -7.73 -4.40 -3.34
N ILE A 37 -6.43 -4.14 -3.27
CA ILE A 37 -5.42 -5.10 -2.84
C ILE A 37 -4.95 -4.70 -1.45
N TYR A 38 -5.14 -5.60 -0.49
CA TYR A 38 -4.68 -5.43 0.88
C TYR A 38 -3.33 -6.14 1.04
N ARG A 39 -2.32 -5.46 1.59
CA ARG A 39 -0.99 -6.02 1.85
C ARG A 39 -0.59 -5.87 3.30
N LEU A 40 0.09 -6.87 3.86
CA LEU A 40 0.73 -6.75 5.17
C LEU A 40 2.03 -5.95 4.99
N CYS A 41 2.18 -4.82 5.67
CA CYS A 41 3.38 -4.00 5.64
C CYS A 41 4.14 -4.11 6.96
N GLY A 42 5.48 -4.18 6.90
CA GLY A 42 6.33 -4.06 8.09
C GLY A 42 6.40 -2.62 8.63
N GLU A 43 7.03 -2.45 9.80
CA GLU A 43 7.12 -1.14 10.49
C GLU A 43 8.05 -0.12 9.82
N SER A 44 8.95 -0.55 8.93
CA SER A 44 9.86 0.35 8.22
C SER A 44 9.15 1.07 7.07
N HIS A 45 9.32 2.38 6.94
CA HIS A 45 8.79 3.14 5.80
C HIS A 45 9.44 2.67 4.48
N HIS A 46 8.63 2.14 3.57
CA HIS A 46 9.03 1.64 2.26
C HIS A 46 7.99 2.04 1.22
N HIS A 47 8.36 1.98 -0.06
CA HIS A 47 7.42 2.20 -1.16
C HIS A 47 7.26 0.96 -2.00
N HIS A 48 6.34 1.04 -2.96
CA HIS A 48 5.99 -0.07 -3.83
C HIS A 48 6.18 0.29 -5.29
N LEU A 49 6.76 -0.64 -6.05
CA LEU A 49 6.64 -0.69 -7.50
C LEU A 49 5.66 -1.81 -7.86
N VAL A 50 4.53 -1.46 -8.47
CA VAL A 50 3.41 -2.36 -8.73
C VAL A 50 3.18 -2.53 -10.23
N CYS A 51 3.09 -3.78 -10.69
CA CYS A 51 2.69 -4.12 -12.04
C CYS A 51 1.18 -3.93 -12.23
N LYS A 52 0.80 -3.07 -13.17
CA LYS A 52 -0.61 -2.82 -13.54
C LYS A 52 -1.28 -4.04 -14.15
N SER A 53 -0.54 -4.93 -14.81
CA SER A 53 -1.11 -6.12 -15.49
C SER A 53 -1.31 -7.31 -14.55
N CYS A 54 -0.28 -7.72 -13.80
CA CYS A 54 -0.36 -8.94 -12.97
C CYS A 54 -0.35 -8.69 -11.46
N GLY A 55 -0.19 -7.43 -11.01
CA GLY A 55 -0.10 -7.12 -9.58
C GLY A 55 1.20 -7.50 -8.89
N LYS A 56 2.22 -7.94 -9.64
CA LYS A 56 3.55 -8.15 -9.05
C LYS A 56 4.03 -6.86 -8.39
N THR A 57 4.37 -6.96 -7.11
CA THR A 57 4.81 -5.83 -6.29
C THR A 57 6.23 -6.06 -5.80
N VAL A 58 7.04 -5.01 -5.84
CA VAL A 58 8.41 -4.99 -5.31
C VAL A 58 8.50 -3.87 -4.28
N GLU A 59 9.07 -4.17 -3.12
CA GLU A 59 9.41 -3.17 -2.11
C GLU A 59 10.67 -2.41 -2.54
N ILE A 60 10.60 -1.09 -2.46
CA ILE A 60 11.70 -0.20 -2.83
C ILE A 60 11.97 0.79 -1.69
N GLU A 61 13.24 1.11 -1.48
CA GLU A 61 13.64 2.18 -0.57
C GLU A 61 13.38 3.55 -1.19
N GLY A 62 12.90 4.50 -0.37
CA GLY A 62 12.52 5.84 -0.83
C GLY A 62 13.67 6.73 -1.26
N GLY A 63 14.87 6.55 -0.72
CA GLY A 63 16.10 7.20 -1.17
C GLY A 63 15.94 8.69 -1.51
N ALA A 64 15.82 9.00 -2.80
CA ALA A 64 15.66 10.37 -3.31
C ALA A 64 14.28 10.99 -3.01
N ILE A 65 13.20 10.20 -3.00
CA ILE A 65 11.83 10.65 -2.70
C ILE A 65 11.76 11.19 -1.26
N GLU A 66 12.36 10.47 -0.30
CA GLU A 66 12.45 10.89 1.09
C GLU A 66 13.12 12.25 1.25
N LYS A 67 14.27 12.42 0.59
CA LYS A 67 15.03 13.67 0.63
C LYS A 67 14.24 14.81 0.00
N TRP A 68 13.61 14.55 -1.14
CA TRP A 68 12.79 15.54 -1.82
C TRP A 68 11.60 15.98 -0.96
N ALA A 69 10.84 15.03 -0.40
CA ALA A 69 9.69 15.32 0.44
C ALA A 69 10.09 16.15 1.68
N LYS A 70 11.20 15.79 2.34
CA LYS A 70 11.73 16.52 3.49
C LYS A 70 12.16 17.95 3.12
N ASN A 71 12.81 18.12 1.97
CA ASN A 71 13.28 19.44 1.52
C ASN A 71 12.09 20.36 1.21
N ILE A 72 11.12 19.88 0.43
CA ILE A 72 9.91 20.65 0.10
C ILE A 72 9.14 21.04 1.36
N ALA A 73 8.98 20.13 2.32
CA ALA A 73 8.37 20.42 3.61
C ALA A 73 9.08 21.56 4.35
N SER A 74 10.42 21.49 4.42
CA SER A 74 11.25 22.50 5.08
C SER A 74 11.17 23.86 4.40
N GLU A 75 11.26 23.91 3.08
CA GLU A 75 11.23 25.14 2.28
C GLU A 75 9.91 25.89 2.44
N ASN A 76 8.81 25.17 2.68
CA ASN A 76 7.47 25.73 2.84
C ASN A 76 7.04 25.88 4.32
N GLY A 77 7.92 25.59 5.27
CA GLY A 77 7.66 25.77 6.70
C GLY A 77 6.72 24.74 7.34
N PHE A 78 6.52 23.58 6.71
CA PHE A 78 5.73 22.48 7.26
C PHE A 78 6.54 21.64 8.25
N ARG A 79 5.85 21.03 9.23
CA ARG A 79 6.41 20.11 10.23
C ARG A 79 5.56 18.84 10.29
N ASP A 80 6.15 17.76 10.78
CA ASP A 80 5.49 16.44 10.91
C ASP A 80 4.88 15.95 9.58
N VAL A 81 5.68 16.02 8.51
CA VAL A 81 5.23 15.68 7.16
C VAL A 81 5.39 14.19 6.90
N GLY A 82 4.26 13.52 6.71
CA GLY A 82 4.19 12.20 6.07
C GLY A 82 4.04 12.33 4.56
N HIS A 83 4.32 11.25 3.83
CA HIS A 83 3.99 11.16 2.41
C HIS A 83 3.67 9.71 2.04
N THR A 84 2.95 9.57 0.93
CA THR A 84 2.65 8.29 0.30
C THR A 84 3.15 8.36 -1.13
N ALA A 85 3.97 7.41 -1.53
CA ALA A 85 4.50 7.32 -2.88
C ALA A 85 4.50 5.87 -3.34
N GLU A 86 3.97 5.64 -4.54
CA GLU A 86 3.94 4.34 -5.20
C GLU A 86 4.23 4.52 -6.68
N LEU A 87 4.96 3.57 -7.25
CA LEU A 87 5.29 3.51 -8.66
C LEU A 87 4.44 2.43 -9.32
N PHE A 88 3.94 2.73 -10.52
CA PHE A 88 3.13 1.81 -11.30
C PHE A 88 3.74 1.60 -12.68
N GLY A 89 3.80 0.35 -13.14
CA GLY A 89 4.37 0.01 -14.44
C GLY A 89 3.90 -1.36 -14.96
N ILE A 90 4.58 -1.90 -15.96
CA ILE A 90 4.40 -3.28 -16.43
C ILE A 90 5.70 -4.02 -16.16
N CYS A 91 5.63 -5.17 -15.49
CA CYS A 91 6.85 -5.94 -15.19
C CYS A 91 7.29 -6.72 -16.43
N SER A 92 8.56 -7.14 -16.46
CA SER A 92 9.15 -7.89 -17.56
C SER A 92 8.52 -9.26 -17.86
N ASN A 93 7.68 -9.77 -16.95
CA ASN A 93 7.02 -11.08 -17.09
C ASN A 93 5.61 -10.97 -17.68
N CYS A 94 5.15 -9.75 -17.98
CA CYS A 94 3.89 -9.45 -18.64
C CYS A 94 4.16 -9.06 -20.09
#